data_AF-A0A0F6YM86-F1
#
_entry.id   AF-A0A0F6YM86-F1
#
_cell.length_a   1.000
_cell.length_b   1.000
_cell.length_c   1.000
_cell.angle_alpha   90.00
_cell.angle_beta   90.00
_cell.angle_gamma   90.00
#
_symmetry.space_group_name_H-M   'P 1'
#
loop_
_entity.id
_entity.type
_entity.pdbx_description
1 polymer ?
#
loop_
_entity_poly.entity_id
_entity_poly.type
_entity_poly.pdbx_seq_one_letter_code
_entity_poly.pdbx_strand_id
1 'polypeptide(L)'
;MVWLALPLVGAALGAVALAFAGEEAGEIVVETRRDQPSPDAGVVVAASTPEDAGTHDPRFAPDGAILAAPSDEDYACLRPALEYPRDPACDEGAPYPRCRWQLPTGRESGGLWRTWRNTTDDHRWARPGLVSLIAATAAEYQRRWPGEVVTVGDLDAAGPRHQTHDRGVDVDLYLEHAMIAQNIGGGRYPDNYAQRSAREVELLRARVIDLAKILATCSGGRLRIYYNDPDLVRDFRAWFEGRGMTSDVGPPMLMHNPLHRFHFHMTVAEDLAVVPAAND
;
A
#
# COMPACT_ATOMS: atom_id res chain seq x y z
N MET A 1 -49.66 -25.63 -46.53
CA MET A 1 -49.17 -24.57 -47.45
C MET A 1 -49.32 -23.23 -46.74
N VAL A 2 -48.20 -22.51 -46.58
CA VAL A 2 -48.08 -21.03 -46.57
C VAL A 2 -48.68 -20.28 -45.35
N TRP A 3 -48.02 -19.32 -44.69
CA TRP A 3 -46.63 -18.84 -44.54
C TRP A 3 -46.65 -17.89 -43.31
N LEU A 4 -45.54 -17.80 -42.57
CA LEU A 4 -45.27 -16.82 -41.50
C LEU A 4 -45.14 -15.40 -42.06
N ALA A 5 -45.58 -14.40 -41.31
CA ALA A 5 -45.25 -12.98 -41.52
C ALA A 5 -44.71 -12.36 -40.22
N LEU A 6 -43.44 -11.94 -40.26
CA LEU A 6 -42.78 -11.07 -39.28
C LEU A 6 -43.04 -9.59 -39.62
N PRO A 7 -43.02 -8.68 -38.63
CA PRO A 7 -42.97 -7.24 -38.89
C PRO A 7 -41.52 -6.74 -39.06
N LEU A 8 -41.33 -5.87 -40.07
CA LEU A 8 -40.15 -5.05 -40.31
C LEU A 8 -40.10 -3.88 -39.31
N VAL A 9 -38.99 -3.73 -38.60
CA VAL A 9 -38.62 -2.49 -37.89
C VAL A 9 -37.40 -1.90 -38.60
N GLY A 10 -37.58 -0.69 -39.14
CA GLY A 10 -36.54 0.05 -39.85
C GLY A 10 -35.55 0.72 -38.91
N ALA A 11 -34.27 0.58 -39.21
CA ALA A 11 -33.19 1.36 -38.61
C ALA A 11 -32.82 2.53 -39.53
N ALA A 12 -32.89 3.75 -39.00
CA ALA A 12 -32.38 4.94 -39.64
C ALA A 12 -30.91 5.14 -39.24
N LEU A 13 -30.01 5.07 -40.22
CA LEU A 13 -28.59 5.43 -40.09
C LEU A 13 -28.42 6.89 -40.55
N GLY A 14 -28.11 7.78 -39.60
CA GLY A 14 -27.65 9.14 -39.89
C GLY A 14 -26.13 9.14 -40.08
N ALA A 15 -25.69 9.47 -41.29
CA ALA A 15 -24.28 9.74 -41.58
C ALA A 15 -23.93 11.19 -41.22
N VAL A 16 -22.96 11.37 -40.33
CA VAL A 16 -22.32 12.67 -40.09
C VAL A 16 -20.96 12.64 -40.76
N ALA A 17 -20.80 13.46 -41.80
CA ALA A 17 -19.52 13.78 -42.40
C ALA A 17 -18.86 14.92 -41.61
N LEU A 18 -17.65 14.69 -41.13
CA LEU A 18 -16.76 15.74 -40.62
C LEU A 18 -15.45 15.67 -41.39
N ALA A 19 -15.23 16.72 -42.18
CA ALA A 19 -14.00 16.99 -42.91
C ALA A 19 -12.93 17.50 -41.93
N PHE A 20 -11.72 16.95 -42.01
CA PHE A 20 -10.53 17.55 -41.43
C PHE A 20 -9.60 17.99 -42.56
N ALA A 21 -9.49 19.30 -42.71
CA ALA A 21 -8.44 19.97 -43.47
C ALA A 21 -7.13 19.94 -42.66
N GLY A 22 -6.01 19.92 -43.38
CA GLY A 22 -4.69 19.64 -42.84
C GLY A 22 -4.08 20.75 -41.98
N GLU A 23 -3.07 20.35 -41.22
CA GLU A 23 -2.05 21.23 -40.67
C GLU A 23 -0.71 20.48 -40.64
N GLU A 24 0.34 21.24 -40.94
CA GLU A 24 1.61 20.81 -41.48
C GLU A 24 2.53 20.11 -40.46
N ALA A 25 3.28 19.11 -40.93
CA ALA A 25 4.38 18.50 -40.21
C ALA A 25 5.57 19.47 -40.15
N GLY A 26 5.71 20.16 -39.03
CA GLY A 26 6.91 20.92 -38.68
C GLY A 26 8.05 19.99 -38.28
N GLU A 27 9.09 19.96 -39.12
CA GLU A 27 10.39 19.34 -38.89
C GLU A 27 11.13 20.07 -37.76
N ILE A 28 11.27 19.44 -36.59
CA ILE A 28 12.13 19.95 -35.52
C ILE A 28 13.57 19.50 -35.80
N VAL A 29 14.33 20.42 -36.40
CA VAL A 29 15.79 20.34 -36.52
C VAL A 29 16.39 20.51 -35.12
N VAL A 30 17.01 19.45 -34.59
CA VAL A 30 17.84 19.51 -33.39
C VAL A 30 19.21 20.04 -33.80
N GLU A 31 19.40 21.35 -33.69
CA GLU A 31 20.70 22.00 -33.86
C GLU A 31 21.54 21.80 -32.58
N THR A 32 22.46 20.85 -32.62
CA THR A 32 23.48 20.66 -31.58
C THR A 32 24.49 21.82 -31.64
N ARG A 33 24.36 22.78 -30.72
CA ARG A 33 25.39 23.81 -30.50
C ARG A 33 26.33 23.39 -29.37
N ARG A 34 27.55 23.02 -29.75
CA ARG A 34 28.72 22.93 -28.87
C ARG A 34 29.30 24.32 -28.58
N ASP A 35 29.94 24.40 -27.42
CA ASP A 35 31.00 25.31 -26.98
C ASP A 35 30.64 26.76 -26.59
N GLN A 36 30.66 27.00 -25.28
CA GLN A 36 31.46 28.10 -24.70
C GLN A 36 31.85 27.79 -23.23
N PRO A 37 33.12 27.97 -22.83
CA PRO A 37 33.60 27.73 -21.46
C PRO A 37 33.82 29.03 -20.66
N SER A 38 33.59 28.99 -19.34
CA SER A 38 34.33 29.73 -18.28
C SER A 38 33.49 29.90 -17.00
N PRO A 39 34.09 30.21 -15.82
CA PRO A 39 35.47 30.03 -15.39
C PRO A 39 35.58 29.35 -14.00
N ASP A 40 36.80 28.91 -13.66
CA ASP A 40 37.23 28.59 -12.30
C ASP A 40 36.98 29.75 -11.33
N ALA A 41 36.33 29.48 -10.19
CA ALA A 41 36.64 30.08 -8.90
C ALA A 41 35.85 29.38 -7.79
N GLY A 42 36.56 28.77 -6.83
CA GLY A 42 36.00 28.47 -5.51
C GLY A 42 36.32 27.08 -5.00
N VAL A 43 37.57 26.87 -4.56
CA VAL A 43 37.86 25.86 -3.53
C VAL A 43 37.08 26.27 -2.27
N VAL A 44 35.97 25.59 -1.99
CA VAL A 44 35.26 25.69 -0.72
C VAL A 44 35.83 24.61 0.19
N VAL A 45 36.75 25.00 1.08
CA VAL A 45 37.13 24.16 2.23
C VAL A 45 36.11 24.39 3.34
N ALA A 46 35.47 23.28 3.71
CA ALA A 46 34.84 22.95 4.98
C ALA A 46 33.67 23.80 5.51
N ALA A 47 32.50 23.17 5.57
CA ALA A 47 31.90 22.88 6.86
C ALA A 47 31.39 21.43 6.81
N SER A 48 31.96 20.56 7.65
CA SER A 48 31.32 19.32 8.05
C SER A 48 29.94 19.70 8.59
N THR A 49 28.89 19.41 7.84
CA THR A 49 27.53 19.50 8.35
C THR A 49 27.42 18.53 9.52
N PRO A 50 26.79 18.91 10.64
CA PRO A 50 26.61 18.01 11.76
C PRO A 50 25.73 16.84 11.30
N GLU A 51 26.36 15.74 10.91
CA GLU A 51 25.81 14.41 11.14
C GLU A 51 25.45 14.36 12.64
N ASP A 52 24.25 13.93 12.98
CA ASP A 52 23.70 13.89 14.35
C ASP A 52 23.12 15.20 14.93
N ALA A 53 22.42 16.01 14.15
CA ALA A 53 21.22 16.68 14.70
C ALA A 53 20.09 15.64 14.87
N GLY A 54 20.35 14.61 15.67
CA GLY A 54 19.49 13.47 15.88
C GLY A 54 18.13 13.93 16.38
N THR A 55 17.08 13.60 15.63
CA THR A 55 15.77 13.44 16.26
C THR A 55 15.94 12.30 17.25
N HIS A 56 16.09 12.64 18.53
CA HIS A 56 16.09 11.67 19.63
C HIS A 56 14.70 11.03 19.66
N ASP A 57 14.54 9.94 18.91
CA ASP A 57 13.41 9.04 19.06
C ASP A 57 13.72 8.16 20.27
N PRO A 58 13.02 8.33 21.42
CA PRO A 58 13.33 7.65 22.67
C PRO A 58 13.16 6.12 22.59
N ARG A 59 12.72 5.59 21.43
CA ARG A 59 12.59 4.17 21.13
C ARG A 59 13.88 3.56 20.55
N PHE A 60 14.90 4.38 20.23
CA PHE A 60 16.16 3.94 19.65
C PHE A 60 17.36 4.43 20.47
N ALA A 61 18.37 3.58 20.53
CA ALA A 61 19.61 3.84 21.22
C ALA A 61 20.41 4.90 20.44
N PRO A 62 21.38 5.55 21.09
CA PRO A 62 22.27 6.51 20.44
C PRO A 62 23.11 5.94 19.29
N ASP A 63 23.13 4.62 19.07
CA ASP A 63 23.73 3.95 17.90
C ASP A 63 22.71 3.49 16.83
N GLY A 64 21.40 3.63 17.10
CA GLY A 64 20.32 3.24 16.20
C GLY A 64 19.72 1.87 16.50
N ALA A 65 20.23 1.15 17.52
CA ALA A 65 19.58 -0.08 17.96
C ALA A 65 18.18 0.23 18.52
N ILE A 66 17.19 -0.62 18.25
CA ILE A 66 15.86 -0.46 18.86
C ILE A 66 16.01 -0.75 20.36
N LEU A 67 15.61 0.18 21.24
CA LEU A 67 15.81 0.06 22.68
C LEU A 67 14.92 -1.02 23.34
N ALA A 68 13.79 -1.35 22.71
CA ALA A 68 12.87 -2.38 23.21
C ALA A 68 11.90 -2.88 22.12
N ALA A 69 12.44 -3.36 21.00
CA ALA A 69 11.66 -4.19 20.09
C ALA A 69 11.54 -5.59 20.73
N PRO A 70 10.37 -6.27 20.78
CA PRO A 70 10.32 -7.68 21.17
C PRO A 70 11.40 -8.48 20.40
N SER A 71 12.27 -9.22 21.08
CA SER A 71 13.43 -9.85 20.44
C SER A 71 13.06 -10.91 19.40
N ASP A 72 11.81 -11.36 19.40
CA ASP A 72 11.37 -12.54 18.68
C ASP A 72 10.31 -12.18 17.62
N GLU A 73 10.49 -12.67 16.39
CA GLU A 73 9.52 -12.62 15.28
C GLU A 73 8.34 -13.58 15.50
N ASP A 74 7.95 -13.78 16.76
CA ASP A 74 6.80 -14.54 17.18
C ASP A 74 5.57 -13.61 17.16
N TYR A 75 4.92 -13.58 16.00
CA TYR A 75 3.66 -12.87 15.80
C TYR A 75 2.51 -13.79 16.21
N ALA A 76 1.68 -13.37 17.17
CA ALA A 76 0.54 -14.15 17.64
C ALA A 76 -0.56 -14.23 16.57
N CYS A 77 -0.68 -13.19 15.73
CA CYS A 77 -1.63 -13.13 14.63
C CYS A 77 -3.06 -13.40 15.12
N LEU A 78 -3.43 -12.68 16.18
CA LEU A 78 -4.76 -12.71 16.76
C LEU A 78 -5.46 -11.40 16.44
N ARG A 79 -6.67 -11.52 15.90
CA ARG A 79 -7.53 -10.37 15.68
C ARG A 79 -8.11 -9.90 17.01
N PRO A 80 -8.09 -8.59 17.31
CA PRO A 80 -8.71 -8.05 18.51
C PRO A 80 -10.24 -8.33 18.55
N ALA A 81 -10.80 -8.44 19.75
CA ALA A 81 -12.23 -8.61 19.98
C ALA A 81 -12.98 -7.29 19.77
N LEU A 82 -13.09 -6.87 18.51
CA LEU A 82 -13.87 -5.70 18.08
C LEU A 82 -15.14 -6.14 17.37
N GLU A 83 -16.13 -5.26 17.34
CA GLU A 83 -17.29 -5.44 16.47
C GLU A 83 -16.91 -5.06 15.04
N TYR A 84 -17.18 -5.95 14.09
CA TYR A 84 -16.96 -5.73 12.67
C TYR A 84 -18.31 -5.70 11.98
N PRO A 85 -18.78 -4.54 11.48
CA PRO A 85 -19.99 -4.49 10.68
C PRO A 85 -19.89 -5.49 9.53
N ARG A 86 -20.97 -6.23 9.28
CA ARG A 86 -20.98 -7.30 8.27
C ARG A 86 -22.32 -7.41 7.58
N ASP A 87 -22.29 -7.81 6.32
CA ASP A 87 -23.50 -8.12 5.57
C ASP A 87 -24.20 -9.36 6.16
N PRO A 88 -25.54 -9.38 6.33
CA PRO A 88 -26.26 -10.53 6.89
C PRO A 88 -26.05 -11.84 6.12
N ALA A 89 -25.78 -11.76 4.81
CA ALA A 89 -25.50 -12.93 3.98
C ALA A 89 -24.21 -13.67 4.39
N CYS A 90 -23.34 -13.05 5.21
CA CYS A 90 -22.22 -13.75 5.84
C CYS A 90 -22.68 -14.88 6.78
N ASP A 91 -23.80 -14.69 7.50
CA ASP A 91 -24.33 -15.70 8.41
C ASP A 91 -24.92 -16.90 7.64
N GLU A 92 -25.24 -16.71 6.37
CA GLU A 92 -25.70 -17.75 5.43
C GLU A 92 -24.54 -18.45 4.70
N GLY A 93 -23.28 -18.04 4.94
CA GLY A 93 -22.11 -18.56 4.23
C GLY A 93 -22.03 -18.12 2.76
N ALA A 94 -22.67 -17.00 2.40
CA ALA A 94 -22.60 -16.49 1.03
C ALA A 94 -21.16 -16.08 0.66
N PRO A 95 -20.75 -16.23 -0.61
CA PRO A 95 -19.44 -15.75 -1.06
C PRO A 95 -19.44 -14.23 -1.25
N TYR A 96 -18.26 -13.66 -1.40
CA TYR A 96 -18.08 -12.29 -1.90
C TYR A 96 -18.69 -12.15 -3.32
N PRO A 97 -19.32 -11.00 -3.67
CA PRO A 97 -19.44 -9.76 -2.88
C PRO A 97 -20.64 -9.72 -1.93
N ARG A 98 -21.38 -10.82 -1.74
CA ARG A 98 -22.57 -10.82 -0.87
C ARG A 98 -22.24 -10.90 0.61
N CYS A 99 -21.17 -11.62 0.98
CA CYS A 99 -20.61 -11.54 2.32
C CYS A 99 -19.39 -10.62 2.33
N ARG A 100 -19.53 -9.49 3.01
CA ARG A 100 -18.44 -8.54 3.25
C ARG A 100 -18.44 -8.11 4.70
N TRP A 101 -17.25 -7.83 5.21
CA TRP A 101 -17.03 -7.17 6.49
C TRP A 101 -16.53 -5.76 6.24
N GLN A 102 -16.86 -4.84 7.13
CA GLN A 102 -16.34 -3.48 7.11
C GLN A 102 -15.29 -3.33 8.21
N LEU A 103 -14.20 -2.64 7.90
CA LEU A 103 -13.21 -2.27 8.91
C LEU A 103 -13.75 -1.09 9.77
N PRO A 104 -13.91 -1.22 11.09
CA PRO A 104 -14.42 -0.13 11.94
C PRO A 104 -13.45 1.06 12.02
N THR A 105 -13.93 2.22 12.44
CA THR A 105 -13.15 3.48 12.45
C THR A 105 -13.30 4.26 13.75
N GLY A 106 -12.45 5.27 13.93
CA GLY A 106 -12.51 6.16 15.08
C GLY A 106 -12.33 5.43 16.40
N ARG A 107 -13.32 5.51 17.29
CA ARG A 107 -13.27 4.83 18.60
C ARG A 107 -13.51 3.33 18.49
N GLU A 108 -14.21 2.88 17.46
CA GLU A 108 -14.59 1.47 17.26
C GLU A 108 -13.38 0.61 16.84
N SER A 109 -12.33 1.22 16.27
CA SER A 109 -11.06 0.53 15.99
C SER A 109 -10.20 0.32 17.24
N GLY A 110 -10.63 0.79 18.41
CA GLY A 110 -9.81 0.77 19.64
C GLY A 110 -8.53 1.61 19.53
N GLY A 111 -8.40 2.47 18.51
CA GLY A 111 -7.19 3.25 18.24
C GLY A 111 -6.03 2.45 17.62
N LEU A 112 -6.28 1.20 17.20
CA LEU A 112 -5.25 0.32 16.60
C LEU A 112 -4.81 0.76 15.20
N TRP A 113 -5.73 1.36 14.46
CA TRP A 113 -5.46 1.93 13.14
C TRP A 113 -6.23 3.23 12.93
N ARG A 114 -5.83 3.97 11.89
CA ARG A 114 -6.53 5.14 11.37
C ARG A 114 -7.04 4.86 9.97
N THR A 115 -8.06 5.59 9.55
CA THR A 115 -8.53 5.58 8.17
C THR A 115 -7.83 6.67 7.39
N TRP A 116 -7.32 6.34 6.20
CA TRP A 116 -6.73 7.32 5.31
C TRP A 116 -7.79 8.32 4.85
N ARG A 117 -7.43 9.59 4.77
CA ARG A 117 -8.37 10.70 4.56
C ARG A 117 -9.27 10.60 3.31
N ASN A 118 -8.86 9.83 2.30
CA ASN A 118 -9.60 9.68 1.04
C ASN A 118 -10.44 8.39 0.98
N THR A 119 -10.36 7.55 2.00
CA THR A 119 -11.11 6.30 2.07
C THR A 119 -12.51 6.56 2.57
N THR A 120 -13.50 6.22 1.75
CA THR A 120 -14.93 6.38 2.05
C THR A 120 -15.45 5.17 2.82
N ASP A 121 -16.66 5.28 3.38
CA ASP A 121 -17.30 4.16 4.08
C ASP A 121 -17.51 2.94 3.17
N ASP A 122 -17.85 3.17 1.91
CA ASP A 122 -18.02 2.10 0.92
C ASP A 122 -16.70 1.40 0.59
N HIS A 123 -15.58 2.12 0.64
CA HIS A 123 -14.25 1.55 0.36
C HIS A 123 -13.67 0.74 1.52
N ARG A 124 -14.30 0.75 2.70
CA ARG A 124 -13.85 0.00 3.89
C ARG A 124 -14.38 -1.44 3.95
N TRP A 125 -15.19 -1.83 2.98
CA TRP A 125 -15.71 -3.20 2.88
C TRP A 125 -14.68 -4.11 2.22
N ALA A 126 -14.66 -5.38 2.60
CA ALA A 126 -13.83 -6.41 1.98
C ALA A 126 -14.27 -7.80 2.37
N ARG A 127 -13.56 -8.81 1.87
CA ARG A 127 -13.71 -10.18 2.36
C ARG A 127 -13.36 -10.28 3.86
N PRO A 128 -14.04 -11.16 4.61
CA PRO A 128 -13.76 -11.39 6.03
C PRO A 128 -12.28 -11.67 6.33
N GLY A 129 -11.62 -12.49 5.49
CA GLY A 129 -10.20 -12.81 5.62
C GLY A 129 -9.32 -11.56 5.64
N LEU A 130 -9.49 -10.65 4.68
CA LEU A 130 -8.71 -9.41 4.61
C LEU A 130 -8.97 -8.49 5.80
N VAL A 131 -10.24 -8.24 6.16
CA VAL A 131 -10.57 -7.38 7.31
C VAL A 131 -9.96 -7.92 8.60
N SER A 132 -10.03 -9.24 8.80
CA SER A 132 -9.45 -9.88 9.98
C SER A 132 -7.93 -9.80 10.01
N LEU A 133 -7.27 -9.94 8.86
CA LEU A 133 -5.82 -9.80 8.73
C LEU A 133 -5.35 -8.38 9.05
N ILE A 134 -6.05 -7.35 8.53
CA ILE A 134 -5.71 -5.95 8.81
C ILE A 134 -5.78 -5.67 10.31
N ALA A 135 -6.85 -6.12 10.97
CA ALA A 135 -7.02 -5.88 12.40
C ALA A 135 -5.98 -6.64 13.26
N ALA A 136 -5.67 -7.89 12.92
CA ALA A 136 -4.59 -8.64 13.59
C ALA A 136 -3.22 -7.99 13.36
N THR A 137 -2.97 -7.54 12.13
CA THR A 137 -1.72 -6.85 11.77
C THR A 137 -1.56 -5.55 12.54
N ALA A 138 -2.62 -4.74 12.66
CA ALA A 138 -2.56 -3.49 13.41
C ALA A 138 -2.27 -3.72 14.90
N ALA A 139 -2.88 -4.75 15.50
CA ALA A 139 -2.61 -5.14 16.89
C ALA A 139 -1.15 -5.60 17.08
N GLU A 140 -0.65 -6.48 16.21
CA GLU A 140 0.74 -6.92 16.23
C GLU A 140 1.72 -5.78 16.00
N TYR A 141 1.41 -4.89 15.06
CA TYR A 141 2.26 -3.75 14.75
C TYR A 141 2.34 -2.78 15.92
N GLN A 142 1.23 -2.50 16.60
CA GLN A 142 1.24 -1.66 17.81
C GLN A 142 1.99 -2.34 18.97
N ARG A 143 1.86 -3.65 19.15
CA ARG A 143 2.64 -4.42 20.14
C ARG A 143 4.13 -4.31 19.86
N ARG A 144 4.51 -4.41 18.58
CA ARG A 144 5.88 -4.34 18.09
C ARG A 144 6.46 -2.92 18.19
N TRP A 145 5.65 -1.92 17.86
CA TRP A 145 6.01 -0.52 17.81
C TRP A 145 5.01 0.32 18.62
N PRO A 146 5.13 0.36 19.97
CA PRO A 146 4.19 1.10 20.81
C PRO A 146 4.08 2.58 20.41
N GLY A 147 2.84 3.06 20.29
CA GLY A 147 2.54 4.42 19.87
C GLY A 147 2.52 4.65 18.36
N GLU A 148 2.95 3.66 17.56
CA GLU A 148 2.72 3.67 16.12
C GLU A 148 1.33 3.11 15.79
N VAL A 149 0.77 3.59 14.69
CA VAL A 149 -0.50 3.13 14.15
C VAL A 149 -0.35 2.87 12.66
N VAL A 150 -1.04 1.83 12.18
CA VAL A 150 -1.20 1.62 10.74
C VAL A 150 -2.33 2.53 10.26
N THR A 151 -2.11 3.24 9.15
CA THR A 151 -3.20 3.96 8.49
C THR A 151 -3.68 3.13 7.31
N VAL A 152 -4.97 2.83 7.26
CA VAL A 152 -5.60 1.94 6.29
C VAL A 152 -6.35 2.77 5.26
N GLY A 153 -5.99 2.55 3.99
CA GLY A 153 -6.61 3.13 2.81
C GLY A 153 -7.76 2.30 2.28
N ASP A 154 -7.90 2.33 0.95
CA ASP A 154 -9.00 1.69 0.25
C ASP A 154 -8.86 0.16 0.29
N LEU A 155 -9.98 -0.54 0.47
CA LEU A 155 -10.07 -2.00 0.41
C LEU A 155 -10.83 -2.46 -0.84
N ASP A 156 -12.14 -2.23 -0.89
CA ASP A 156 -13.02 -2.51 -2.04
C ASP A 156 -13.47 -1.18 -2.67
N ALA A 157 -12.67 -0.69 -3.61
CA ALA A 157 -12.79 0.63 -4.23
C ALA A 157 -12.73 0.53 -5.75
N ALA A 158 -13.51 -0.39 -6.31
CA ALA A 158 -13.51 -0.68 -7.74
C ALA A 158 -13.65 0.60 -8.58
N GLY A 159 -12.68 0.83 -9.47
CA GLY A 159 -12.70 2.02 -10.30
C GLY A 159 -11.45 2.19 -11.17
N PRO A 160 -11.45 3.17 -12.09
CA PRO A 160 -10.38 3.35 -13.07
C PRO A 160 -9.01 3.67 -12.44
N ARG A 161 -8.98 4.15 -11.19
CA ARG A 161 -7.75 4.45 -10.44
C ARG A 161 -7.26 3.28 -9.57
N HIS A 162 -8.14 2.35 -9.19
CA HIS A 162 -7.88 1.25 -8.27
C HIS A 162 -8.34 -0.06 -8.90
N GLN A 163 -7.73 -0.42 -10.04
CA GLN A 163 -8.20 -1.50 -10.91
C GLN A 163 -8.23 -2.88 -10.24
N THR A 164 -7.45 -3.09 -9.17
CA THR A 164 -7.40 -4.36 -8.44
C THR A 164 -8.34 -4.41 -7.23
N HIS A 165 -8.81 -3.27 -6.73
CA HIS A 165 -9.67 -3.19 -5.53
C HIS A 165 -11.13 -3.51 -5.82
N ASP A 166 -11.42 -4.62 -6.53
CA ASP A 166 -12.77 -5.01 -6.93
C ASP A 166 -13.20 -6.39 -6.40
N ARG A 167 -12.26 -7.13 -5.80
CA ARG A 167 -12.48 -8.49 -5.27
C ARG A 167 -12.46 -8.58 -3.75
N GLY A 168 -12.28 -7.45 -3.05
CA GLY A 168 -12.22 -7.38 -1.59
C GLY A 168 -11.01 -8.12 -1.00
N VAL A 169 -9.91 -8.20 -1.76
CA VAL A 169 -8.64 -8.84 -1.36
C VAL A 169 -7.44 -7.90 -1.42
N ASP A 170 -7.67 -6.64 -1.77
CA ASP A 170 -6.64 -5.62 -1.89
C ASP A 170 -6.78 -4.59 -0.78
N VAL A 171 -5.67 -4.04 -0.30
CA VAL A 171 -5.66 -2.95 0.67
C VAL A 171 -4.45 -2.05 0.47
N ASP A 172 -4.68 -0.74 0.59
CA ASP A 172 -3.60 0.23 0.70
C ASP A 172 -3.26 0.47 2.19
N LEU A 173 -1.99 0.32 2.59
CA LEU A 173 -1.53 0.57 3.97
C LEU A 173 -0.42 1.61 4.02
N TYR A 174 -0.56 2.55 4.96
CA TYR A 174 0.34 3.69 5.16
C TYR A 174 0.94 3.62 6.55
N LEU A 175 2.23 3.97 6.64
CA LEU A 175 2.95 4.16 7.90
C LEU A 175 3.39 5.63 7.94
N GLU A 176 2.48 6.53 8.31
CA GLU A 176 2.70 7.98 8.19
C GLU A 176 3.96 8.48 8.92
N HIS A 177 4.37 7.85 10.02
CA HIS A 177 5.60 8.20 10.72
C HIS A 177 6.85 7.49 10.19
N ALA A 178 6.68 6.44 9.37
CA ALA A 178 7.76 5.80 8.63
C ALA A 178 7.93 6.39 7.21
N MET A 179 7.08 7.34 6.82
CA MET A 179 7.02 7.96 5.49
C MET A 179 7.18 9.49 5.62
N ILE A 180 8.25 10.08 5.05
CA ILE A 180 8.52 11.53 5.24
C ILE A 180 7.55 12.39 4.47
N ALA A 181 7.28 12.04 3.21
CA ALA A 181 6.21 12.68 2.49
C ALA A 181 4.93 12.15 3.11
N GLN A 182 4.47 12.79 4.19
CA GLN A 182 3.08 12.76 4.57
C GLN A 182 2.35 13.21 3.30
N ASN A 183 1.89 12.23 2.54
CA ASN A 183 1.34 12.40 1.22
C ASN A 183 -0.05 13.02 1.43
N ILE A 184 -0.09 14.26 1.92
CA ILE A 184 -1.28 14.99 2.32
C ILE A 184 -1.82 15.81 1.12
N GLY A 185 -0.97 16.13 0.13
CA GLY A 185 -1.27 17.11 -0.91
C GLY A 185 -1.25 16.67 -2.39
N GLY A 186 -0.97 15.41 -2.75
CA GLY A 186 -1.13 14.91 -4.14
C GLY A 186 -0.22 15.53 -5.23
N GLY A 187 0.95 16.09 -4.87
CA GLY A 187 1.91 16.72 -5.80
C GLY A 187 3.05 15.81 -6.30
N ARG A 188 4.07 16.38 -6.97
CA ARG A 188 5.33 15.67 -7.30
C ARG A 188 5.97 15.18 -6.00
N TYR A 189 6.08 13.88 -5.86
CA TYR A 189 6.57 13.31 -4.62
C TYR A 189 8.10 13.38 -4.54
N PRO A 190 8.68 14.00 -3.49
CA PRO A 190 10.11 13.92 -3.26
C PRO A 190 10.53 12.48 -2.98
N ASP A 191 11.83 12.20 -3.04
CA ASP A 191 12.36 10.95 -2.52
C ASP A 191 11.94 10.76 -1.06
N ASN A 192 11.50 9.55 -0.72
CA ASN A 192 10.93 9.19 0.58
C ASN A 192 11.88 9.41 1.74
N TYR A 193 13.16 9.48 1.42
CA TYR A 193 14.28 9.65 2.35
C TYR A 193 15.08 10.92 2.06
N ALA A 194 14.54 11.81 1.22
CA ALA A 194 15.20 13.09 0.95
C ALA A 194 15.49 13.80 2.27
N GLN A 195 16.73 14.26 2.43
CA GLN A 195 17.19 15.02 3.59
C GLN A 195 17.30 14.22 4.90
N ARG A 196 17.24 12.88 4.86
CA ARG A 196 17.56 12.04 6.02
C ARG A 196 18.99 11.54 6.00
N SER A 197 19.53 11.34 7.19
CA SER A 197 20.75 10.56 7.39
C SER A 197 20.51 9.09 7.04
N ALA A 198 21.56 8.37 6.65
CA ALA A 198 21.48 6.93 6.36
C ALA A 198 20.88 6.14 7.54
N ARG A 199 21.26 6.52 8.75
CA ARG A 199 20.73 5.92 9.98
C ARG A 199 19.22 6.13 10.14
N GLU A 200 18.71 7.34 9.95
CA GLU A 200 17.27 7.58 10.00
C GLU A 200 16.53 6.73 8.96
N VAL A 201 17.10 6.59 7.75
CA VAL A 201 16.53 5.75 6.69
C VAL A 201 16.44 4.29 7.12
N GLU A 202 17.49 3.75 7.73
CA GLU A 202 17.48 2.39 8.27
C GLU A 202 16.40 2.20 9.34
N LEU A 203 16.23 3.16 10.25
CA LEU A 203 15.19 3.12 11.28
C LEU A 203 13.77 3.16 10.71
N LEU A 204 13.55 3.94 9.65
CA LEU A 204 12.25 4.00 8.97
C LEU A 204 11.98 2.69 8.23
N ARG A 205 12.98 2.16 7.52
CA ARG A 205 12.91 0.86 6.82
C ARG A 205 12.63 -0.30 7.78
N ALA A 206 13.19 -0.28 8.99
CA ALA A 206 12.95 -1.30 10.01
C ALA A 206 11.44 -1.42 10.38
N ARG A 207 10.74 -0.29 10.45
CA ARG A 207 9.29 -0.28 10.72
C ARG A 207 8.48 -0.85 9.56
N VAL A 208 8.86 -0.45 8.35
CA VAL A 208 8.23 -0.89 7.10
C VAL A 208 8.43 -2.40 6.89
N ILE A 209 9.65 -2.92 7.09
CA ILE A 209 9.92 -4.35 6.94
C ILE A 209 9.20 -5.17 8.01
N ASP A 210 9.11 -4.69 9.26
CA ASP A 210 8.36 -5.38 10.31
C ASP A 210 6.86 -5.47 9.99
N LEU A 211 6.25 -4.41 9.44
CA LEU A 211 4.87 -4.49 8.93
C LEU A 211 4.74 -5.59 7.86
N ALA A 212 5.67 -5.64 6.91
CA ALA A 212 5.66 -6.66 5.86
C ALA A 212 5.77 -8.09 6.43
N LYS A 213 6.63 -8.29 7.43
CA LYS A 213 6.82 -9.58 8.11
C LYS A 213 5.58 -10.01 8.90
N ILE A 214 4.91 -9.08 9.57
CA ILE A 214 3.64 -9.34 10.26
C ILE A 214 2.58 -9.76 9.25
N LEU A 215 2.39 -8.99 8.17
CA LEU A 215 1.44 -9.33 7.11
C LEU A 215 1.71 -10.72 6.53
N ALA A 216 2.97 -11.03 6.22
CA ALA A 216 3.35 -12.34 5.68
C ALA A 216 3.07 -13.47 6.66
N THR A 217 3.41 -13.29 7.94
CA THR A 217 3.20 -14.34 8.93
C THR A 217 1.71 -14.57 9.19
N CYS A 218 0.93 -13.50 9.36
CA CYS A 218 -0.49 -13.59 9.68
C CYS A 218 -1.36 -14.02 8.49
N SER A 219 -0.85 -13.91 7.27
CA SER A 219 -1.49 -14.48 6.07
C SER A 219 -0.99 -15.89 5.71
N GLY A 220 -0.05 -16.46 6.48
CA GLY A 220 0.59 -17.72 6.14
C GLY A 220 1.38 -17.67 4.84
N GLY A 221 1.91 -16.50 4.48
CA GLY A 221 2.66 -16.24 3.25
C GLY A 221 1.80 -15.91 2.03
N ARG A 222 0.47 -16.01 2.12
CA ARG A 222 -0.46 -15.88 0.98
C ARG A 222 -0.78 -14.43 0.63
N LEU A 223 0.24 -13.68 0.28
CA LEU A 223 0.14 -12.26 -0.07
C LEU A 223 1.07 -11.84 -1.20
N ARG A 224 0.82 -10.65 -1.74
CA ARG A 224 1.69 -9.91 -2.64
C ARG A 224 1.68 -8.45 -2.24
N ILE A 225 2.84 -7.83 -2.08
CA ILE A 225 2.95 -6.41 -1.74
C ILE A 225 3.64 -5.64 -2.87
N TYR A 226 3.02 -4.56 -3.34
CA TYR A 226 3.77 -3.52 -4.05
C TYR A 226 4.32 -2.49 -3.07
N TYR A 227 5.64 -2.33 -3.07
CA TYR A 227 6.34 -1.28 -2.33
C TYR A 227 7.62 -0.89 -3.08
N ASN A 228 7.88 0.41 -3.23
CA ASN A 228 8.91 0.92 -4.13
C ASN A 228 10.18 1.38 -3.39
N ASP A 229 10.81 0.42 -2.69
CA ASP A 229 12.11 0.55 -2.05
C ASP A 229 12.94 -0.72 -2.36
N PRO A 230 13.96 -0.65 -3.24
CA PRO A 230 14.66 -1.84 -3.73
C PRO A 230 15.43 -2.60 -2.65
N ASP A 231 15.99 -1.91 -1.65
CA ASP A 231 16.68 -2.57 -0.55
C ASP A 231 15.70 -3.35 0.31
N LEU A 232 14.56 -2.73 0.65
CA LEU A 232 13.53 -3.38 1.44
C LEU A 232 12.91 -4.58 0.71
N VAL A 233 12.65 -4.45 -0.59
CA VAL A 233 12.15 -5.55 -1.43
C VAL A 233 13.13 -6.73 -1.41
N ARG A 234 14.43 -6.47 -1.56
CA ARG A 234 15.47 -7.51 -1.50
C ARG A 234 15.47 -8.18 -0.12
N ASP A 235 15.55 -7.39 0.95
CA ASP A 235 15.72 -7.88 2.31
C ASP A 235 14.49 -8.65 2.80
N PHE A 236 13.28 -8.16 2.48
CA PHE A 236 12.04 -8.87 2.79
C PHE A 236 11.91 -10.18 2.02
N ARG A 237 12.25 -10.21 0.72
CA ARG A 237 12.19 -11.46 -0.07
C ARG A 237 13.18 -12.51 0.46
N ALA A 238 14.41 -12.09 0.79
CA ALA A 238 15.39 -12.98 1.39
C ALA A 238 14.89 -13.56 2.73
N TRP A 239 14.29 -12.72 3.58
CA TRP A 239 13.64 -13.17 4.81
C TRP A 239 12.49 -14.16 4.54
N PHE A 240 11.58 -13.82 3.62
CA PHE A 240 10.41 -14.62 3.28
C PHE A 240 10.81 -16.03 2.77
N GLU A 241 11.79 -16.08 1.86
CA GLU A 241 12.37 -17.31 1.34
C GLU A 241 13.11 -18.10 2.44
N GLY A 242 13.86 -17.42 3.31
CA GLY A 242 14.55 -18.03 4.45
C GLY A 242 13.61 -18.65 5.49
N ARG A 243 12.35 -18.20 5.55
CA ARG A 243 11.28 -18.81 6.37
C ARG A 243 10.59 -19.98 5.68
N GLY A 244 10.95 -20.30 4.44
CA GLY A 244 10.31 -21.34 3.63
C GLY A 244 8.87 -20.99 3.22
N MET A 245 8.50 -19.71 3.29
CA MET A 245 7.16 -19.26 2.90
C MET A 245 7.04 -19.23 1.37
N THR A 246 5.81 -19.43 0.88
CA THR A 246 5.45 -19.30 -0.53
C THR A 246 4.16 -18.50 -0.64
N SER A 247 3.96 -17.85 -1.78
CA SER A 247 2.73 -17.13 -2.10
C SER A 247 2.16 -17.61 -3.42
N ASP A 248 0.88 -17.93 -3.43
CA ASP A 248 0.09 -18.27 -4.60
C ASP A 248 -0.54 -17.04 -5.27
N VAL A 249 -0.37 -15.85 -4.67
CA VAL A 249 -0.88 -14.56 -5.18
C VAL A 249 0.15 -13.84 -6.06
N GLY A 250 1.41 -14.29 -6.04
CA GLY A 250 2.53 -13.74 -6.81
C GLY A 250 3.80 -13.59 -5.98
N PRO A 251 4.83 -12.89 -6.49
CA PRO A 251 6.04 -12.60 -5.70
C PRO A 251 5.67 -11.85 -4.41
N PRO A 252 6.21 -12.21 -3.24
CA PRO A 252 5.70 -11.71 -1.96
C PRO A 252 5.87 -10.20 -1.79
N MET A 253 6.89 -9.62 -2.42
CA MET A 253 7.02 -8.18 -2.59
C MET A 253 7.72 -7.82 -3.91
N LEU A 254 7.27 -6.76 -4.57
CA LEU A 254 7.88 -6.25 -5.79
C LEU A 254 7.65 -4.74 -5.96
N MET A 255 8.53 -4.09 -6.71
CA MET A 255 8.30 -2.71 -7.15
C MET A 255 7.27 -2.68 -8.29
N HIS A 256 6.56 -1.57 -8.44
CA HIS A 256 5.59 -1.41 -9.54
C HIS A 256 5.64 0.00 -10.12
N ASN A 257 5.10 1.00 -9.43
CA ASN A 257 5.12 2.39 -9.89
C ASN A 257 5.51 3.34 -8.74
N PRO A 258 5.84 4.62 -9.03
CA PRO A 258 6.28 5.59 -8.02
C PRO A 258 5.28 5.87 -6.88
N LEU A 259 3.98 5.59 -7.04
CA LEU A 259 2.98 5.83 -5.98
C LEU A 259 3.17 4.88 -4.80
N HIS A 260 3.65 3.66 -5.04
CA HIS A 260 3.94 2.66 -4.00
C HIS A 260 5.23 2.96 -3.21
N ARG A 261 5.78 4.16 -3.35
CA ARG A 261 6.77 4.66 -2.38
C ARG A 261 6.08 4.98 -1.05
N PHE A 262 4.84 5.47 -1.08
CA PHE A 262 4.18 6.04 0.10
C PHE A 262 3.14 5.13 0.73
N HIS A 263 3.00 3.89 0.24
CA HIS A 263 2.09 2.91 0.80
C HIS A 263 2.42 1.52 0.28
N PHE A 264 1.99 0.53 1.04
CA PHE A 264 1.84 -0.84 0.59
C PHE A 264 0.56 -0.88 -0.22
N HIS A 265 0.62 -1.43 -1.41
CA HIS A 265 -0.57 -2.00 -2.02
C HIS A 265 -0.48 -3.52 -1.88
N MET A 266 -1.26 -4.08 -0.97
CA MET A 266 -1.23 -5.51 -0.66
C MET A 266 -2.43 -6.21 -1.29
N THR A 267 -2.18 -7.36 -1.91
CA THR A 267 -3.21 -8.33 -2.30
C THR A 267 -3.04 -9.60 -1.48
N VAL A 268 -4.14 -10.24 -1.07
CA VAL A 268 -4.14 -11.57 -0.42
C VAL A 268 -4.91 -12.60 -1.22
N ALA A 269 -4.82 -13.87 -0.83
CA ALA A 269 -5.61 -14.94 -1.45
C ALA A 269 -7.12 -14.75 -1.20
N GLU A 270 -7.95 -15.09 -2.19
CA GLU A 270 -9.41 -14.91 -2.12
C GLU A 270 -10.10 -15.78 -1.06
N ASP A 271 -9.50 -16.92 -0.76
CA ASP A 271 -9.90 -17.90 0.24
C ASP A 271 -9.07 -17.77 1.53
N LEU A 272 -8.41 -16.62 1.76
CA LEU A 272 -7.72 -16.37 3.02
C LEU A 272 -8.70 -16.54 4.19
N ALA A 273 -8.35 -17.44 5.10
CA ALA A 273 -9.16 -17.72 6.28
C ALA A 273 -9.29 -16.48 7.17
N VAL A 274 -10.40 -16.41 7.91
CA VAL A 274 -10.55 -15.41 8.98
C VAL A 274 -9.49 -15.68 10.04
N VAL A 275 -8.69 -14.67 10.36
CA VAL A 275 -7.69 -14.73 11.42
C VAL A 275 -8.38 -14.97 12.77
N PRO A 276 -7.90 -15.91 13.61
CA PRO A 276 -8.52 -16.22 14.90
C PRO A 276 -8.67 -14.97 15.77
N ALA A 277 -9.77 -14.90 16.52
CA ALA A 277 -9.92 -13.87 17.54
C ALA A 277 -8.97 -14.13 18.70
N ALA A 278 -8.47 -13.07 19.32
CA ALA A 278 -7.90 -13.17 20.65
C ALA A 278 -8.99 -13.71 21.61
N ASN A 279 -8.66 -14.73 22.40
CA ASN A 279 -9.55 -15.15 23.47
C ASN A 279 -9.57 -14.05 24.54
N ASP A 280 -10.76 -13.69 25.02
CA ASP A 280 -10.94 -12.82 26.19
C ASP A 280 -10.37 -13.44 27.47
#